data_AF-A0A2N3PHQ9-F1
#
_entry.id   AF-A0A2N3PHQ9-F1
#
_cell.length_a   1.000
_cell.length_b   1.000
_cell.length_c   1.000
_cell.angle_alpha   90.00
_cell.angle_beta   90.00
_cell.angle_gamma   90.00
#
_symmetry.space_group_name_H-M   'P 1'
#
loop_
_entity.id
_entity.type
_entity.pdbx_description
1 polymer ?
#
loop_
_entity_poly.entity_id
_entity_poly.type
_entity_poly.pdbx_seq_one_letter_code
_entity_poly.pdbx_strand_id
1 'polypeptide(L)'
;MELKEAILQTLAEIDTNAESMESKPAFEAPKLERDALLDILPTEQTTKNTDMQSPYARKIEKLDFKNTEELKTLLSKQYLEEEKFLNALQERILVLFEGLQSPNNRNIENKVDMILNFLEYTLAIIDEKKSQR
;
A
#
# COMPACT_ATOMS: atom_id res chain seq x y z
N MET A 1 -10.48 29.85 14.27
CA MET A 1 -9.13 29.43 13.87
C MET A 1 -9.27 28.64 12.59
N GLU A 2 -8.75 29.20 11.50
CA GLU A 2 -8.69 28.50 10.23
C GLU A 2 -7.67 27.36 10.35
N LEU A 3 -7.90 26.21 9.69
CA LEU A 3 -7.01 25.02 9.74
C LEU A 3 -5.52 25.34 9.48
N LYS A 4 -5.25 26.42 8.74
CA LYS A 4 -3.90 26.91 8.47
C LYS A 4 -3.20 27.42 9.72
N GLU A 5 -3.91 28.07 10.63
CA GLU A 5 -3.37 28.58 11.89
C GLU A 5 -3.04 27.43 12.86
N ALA A 6 -3.88 26.39 12.89
CA ALA A 6 -3.64 25.21 13.70
C ALA A 6 -2.38 24.45 13.25
N ILE A 7 -2.18 24.28 11.94
CA ILE A 7 -1.00 23.60 11.38
C ILE A 7 0.28 24.41 11.63
N LEU A 8 0.24 25.74 11.47
CA LEU A 8 1.39 26.59 11.76
C LEU A 8 1.77 26.58 13.24
N GLN A 9 0.78 26.53 14.12
CA GLN A 9 1.02 26.45 15.56
C GLN A 9 1.64 25.11 15.98
N THR A 10 1.21 23.99 15.38
CA THR A 10 1.83 22.68 15.64
C THR A 10 3.26 22.60 15.12
N LEU A 11 3.55 23.20 13.95
CA LEU A 11 4.92 23.25 13.43
C LEU A 11 5.84 24.12 14.32
N ALA A 12 5.33 25.25 14.82
CA ALA A 12 6.07 26.10 15.76
C ALA A 12 6.33 25.41 17.11
N GLU A 13 5.41 24.59 17.59
CA GLU A 13 5.59 23.77 18.80
C GLU A 13 6.66 22.67 18.63
N ILE A 14 6.86 22.14 17.42
CA ILE A 14 7.87 21.11 17.15
C ILE A 14 9.28 21.73 17.07
N ASP A 15 9.43 22.91 16.46
CA ASP A 15 10.72 23.60 16.40
C ASP A 15 11.17 24.11 17.79
N THR A 16 10.23 24.60 18.61
CA THR A 16 10.56 25.08 19.98
C THR A 16 10.94 23.95 20.94
N ASN A 17 10.48 22.72 20.70
CA ASN A 17 10.85 21.56 21.52
C ASN A 17 12.28 21.04 21.24
N ALA A 18 12.92 21.48 20.15
CA ALA A 18 14.30 21.13 19.82
C ALA A 18 15.35 21.98 20.59
N GLU A 19 14.95 23.12 21.16
CA GLU A 19 15.88 24.11 21.73
C GLU A 19 16.10 23.97 23.25
N SER A 20 15.45 23.02 23.93
CA SER A 20 15.52 22.88 25.39
C SER A 20 16.29 21.67 25.91
N MET A 21 17.36 21.24 25.25
CA MET A 21 18.40 20.37 25.85
C MET A 21 19.79 20.63 25.25
N GLU A 22 20.31 21.86 25.39
CA GLU A 22 21.74 22.12 25.20
C GLU A 22 22.48 22.12 26.56
N SER A 23 23.13 21.00 26.88
CA SER A 23 24.42 21.05 27.60
C SER A 23 25.42 20.15 26.85
N LYS A 24 26.33 20.80 26.13
CA LYS A 24 27.46 20.25 25.35
C LYS A 24 28.54 19.66 26.30
N PRO A 25 29.44 18.74 25.88
CA PRO A 25 30.16 18.84 24.61
C PRO A 25 30.52 17.55 23.85
N ALA A 26 31.04 17.79 22.64
CA ALA A 26 31.88 16.93 21.79
C ALA A 26 31.16 15.90 20.90
N PHE A 27 31.06 16.29 19.62
CA PHE A 27 31.15 15.48 18.40
C PHE A 27 31.24 13.95 18.59
N GLU A 28 30.20 13.24 18.18
CA GLU A 28 30.30 12.02 17.38
C GLU A 28 28.94 11.76 16.72
N ALA A 29 28.94 11.62 15.39
CA ALA A 29 27.73 11.26 14.65
C ALA A 29 27.18 9.93 15.20
N PRO A 30 25.85 9.74 15.29
CA PRO A 30 25.30 8.45 15.66
C PRO A 30 25.64 7.47 14.54
N LYS A 31 26.70 6.68 14.74
CA LYS A 31 27.00 5.52 13.91
C LYS A 31 25.77 4.63 13.98
N LEU A 32 25.10 4.47 12.84
CA LEU A 32 24.03 3.51 12.65
C LEU A 32 24.50 2.17 13.22
N GLU A 33 23.67 1.49 14.02
CA GLU A 33 23.96 0.21 14.69
C GLU A 33 24.58 -0.88 13.78
N ARG A 34 24.46 -0.70 12.46
CA ARG A 34 25.12 -1.51 11.43
C ARG A 34 26.64 -1.52 11.52
N ASP A 35 27.27 -0.42 11.91
CA ASP A 35 28.73 -0.33 11.92
C ASP A 35 29.34 -1.03 13.14
N ALA A 36 28.63 -1.08 14.28
CA ALA A 36 29.07 -1.81 15.47
C ALA A 36 29.07 -3.34 15.28
N LEU A 37 28.24 -3.85 14.36
CA LEU A 37 28.19 -5.28 14.02
C LEU A 37 29.37 -5.72 13.14
N LEU A 38 30.00 -4.80 12.41
CA LEU A 38 31.15 -5.08 11.55
C LEU A 38 32.44 -5.30 12.35
N ASP A 39 32.55 -4.76 13.56
CA ASP A 39 33.70 -4.93 14.45
C ASP A 39 33.73 -6.29 15.19
N ILE A 40 32.63 -7.06 15.13
CA ILE A 40 32.52 -8.39 15.76
C ILE A 40 32.98 -9.51 14.80
N LEU A 41 33.16 -9.20 13.52
CA LEU A 41 33.62 -10.17 12.54
C LEU A 41 35.16 -10.28 12.58
N PRO A 42 35.72 -11.50 12.67
CA PRO A 42 37.17 -11.67 12.69
C PRO A 42 37.76 -11.20 11.34
N THR A 43 38.64 -10.20 11.41
CA THR A 43 39.37 -9.70 10.24
C THR A 43 40.51 -10.66 9.92
N GLU A 44 40.27 -11.65 9.06
CA GLU A 44 41.35 -12.47 8.50
C GLU A 44 42.02 -11.74 7.32
N GLN A 45 43.31 -11.44 7.50
CA GLN A 45 44.18 -10.88 6.47
C GLN A 45 44.57 -11.97 5.44
N THR A 46 44.22 -11.70 4.18
CA THR A 46 44.89 -12.08 2.92
C THR A 46 45.53 -13.47 2.80
N THR A 47 44.97 -14.31 1.91
CA THR A 47 45.78 -15.05 0.91
C THR A 47 45.06 -15.13 -0.44
N LYS A 48 45.86 -15.12 -1.50
CA LYS A 48 45.49 -15.01 -2.91
C LYS A 48 44.86 -16.31 -3.43
N ASN A 49 43.95 -16.16 -4.40
CA ASN A 49 43.56 -17.13 -5.44
C ASN A 49 43.05 -18.50 -4.97
N THR A 50 41.74 -18.75 -5.12
CA THR A 50 41.23 -20.02 -5.69
C THR A 50 39.84 -19.76 -6.27
N ASP A 51 39.67 -20.12 -7.54
CA ASP A 51 38.38 -20.24 -8.21
C ASP A 51 37.40 -21.08 -7.39
N MET A 52 36.48 -20.43 -6.68
CA MET A 52 35.27 -21.07 -6.19
C MET A 52 34.10 -20.18 -6.56
N GLN A 53 33.64 -20.34 -7.79
CA GLN A 53 32.29 -19.97 -8.17
C GLN A 53 31.32 -20.64 -7.20
N SER A 54 30.83 -19.83 -6.27
CA SER A 54 29.76 -20.16 -5.35
C SER A 54 28.62 -20.83 -6.12
N PRO A 55 28.11 -22.00 -5.67
CA PRO A 55 27.02 -22.71 -6.34
C PRO A 55 25.73 -21.87 -6.44
N TYR A 56 25.67 -20.76 -5.71
CA TYR A 56 24.60 -19.76 -5.78
C TYR A 56 24.69 -18.86 -7.02
N ALA A 57 25.88 -18.62 -7.59
CA ALA A 57 26.03 -17.77 -8.79
C ALA A 57 25.36 -18.40 -10.03
N ARG A 58 25.44 -19.74 -10.18
CA ARG A 58 24.78 -20.47 -11.28
C ARG A 58 23.26 -20.59 -11.12
N LYS A 59 22.72 -20.23 -9.94
CA LYS A 59 21.28 -20.29 -9.67
C LYS A 59 20.57 -18.97 -9.97
N ILE A 60 21.30 -17.86 -10.01
CA ILE A 60 20.76 -16.52 -10.33
C ILE A 60 20.52 -16.38 -11.84
N GLU A 61 21.32 -17.05 -12.67
CA GLU A 61 21.20 -17.01 -14.14
C GLU A 61 19.96 -17.77 -14.70
N LYS A 62 19.31 -18.59 -13.87
CA LYS A 62 18.09 -19.33 -14.22
C LYS A 62 16.80 -18.69 -13.69
N LEU A 63 16.85 -17.45 -13.20
CA LEU A 63 15.64 -16.65 -13.01
C LEU A 63 15.31 -16.04 -14.37
N ASP A 64 14.44 -16.73 -15.11
CA ASP A 64 14.02 -16.37 -16.46
C ASP A 64 13.38 -14.96 -16.48
N PHE A 65 14.16 -13.95 -16.84
CA PHE A 65 13.71 -12.55 -16.91
C PHE A 65 12.59 -12.32 -17.93
N LYS A 66 12.35 -13.25 -18.87
CA LYS A 66 11.21 -13.17 -19.80
C LYS A 66 9.89 -13.44 -19.09
N ASN A 67 9.89 -14.38 -18.16
CA ASN A 67 8.70 -14.73 -17.37
C ASN A 67 8.31 -13.58 -16.43
N THR A 68 9.28 -12.83 -15.89
CA THR A 68 9.01 -11.73 -14.94
C THR A 68 8.23 -10.57 -15.55
N GLU A 69 8.57 -10.13 -16.77
CA GLU A 69 7.84 -9.03 -17.42
C GLU A 69 6.45 -9.48 -17.90
N GLU A 70 6.32 -10.71 -18.41
CA GLU A 70 5.01 -11.29 -18.75
C GLU A 70 4.10 -11.42 -17.51
N LEU A 71 4.64 -11.89 -16.39
CA LEU A 71 3.94 -11.95 -15.09
C LEU A 71 3.49 -10.56 -14.64
N LYS A 72 4.33 -9.53 -14.76
CA LYS A 72 3.96 -8.14 -14.45
C LYS A 72 2.83 -7.63 -15.33
N THR A 73 2.84 -7.96 -16.62
CA THR A 73 1.76 -7.54 -17.54
C THR A 73 0.44 -8.24 -17.22
N LEU A 74 0.47 -9.54 -16.92
CA LEU A 74 -0.70 -10.31 -16.51
C LEU A 74 -1.28 -9.79 -15.19
N LEU A 75 -0.41 -9.53 -14.22
CA LEU A 75 -0.80 -9.00 -12.92
C LEU A 75 -1.38 -7.59 -13.03
N SER A 76 -0.75 -6.71 -13.82
CA SER A 76 -1.27 -5.37 -14.11
C SER A 76 -2.65 -5.43 -14.79
N LYS A 77 -2.84 -6.37 -15.73
CA LYS A 77 -4.13 -6.59 -16.38
C LYS A 77 -5.20 -7.03 -15.37
N GLN A 78 -4.86 -7.98 -14.50
CA GLN A 78 -5.77 -8.44 -13.45
C GLN A 78 -6.18 -7.31 -12.50
N TYR A 79 -5.23 -6.48 -12.06
CA TYR A 79 -5.53 -5.33 -11.22
C TYR A 79 -6.43 -4.32 -11.92
N LEU A 80 -6.20 -4.05 -13.21
CA LEU A 80 -7.03 -3.13 -13.98
C LEU A 80 -8.47 -3.67 -14.17
N GLU A 81 -8.63 -4.98 -14.37
CA GLU A 81 -9.96 -5.60 -14.43
C GLU A 81 -10.69 -5.54 -13.09
N GLU A 82 -9.98 -5.76 -11.98
CA GLU A 82 -10.53 -5.63 -10.64
C GLU A 82 -10.93 -4.18 -10.33
N GLU A 83 -10.07 -3.21 -10.64
CA GLU A 83 -10.35 -1.79 -10.47
C GLU A 83 -11.60 -1.37 -11.24
N LYS A 84 -11.74 -1.79 -12.50
CA LYS A 84 -12.94 -1.53 -13.30
C LYS A 84 -14.20 -2.12 -12.68
N PHE A 85 -14.12 -3.34 -12.15
CA PHE A 85 -15.25 -3.98 -11.47
C PHE A 85 -15.66 -3.19 -10.22
N LEU A 86 -14.69 -2.80 -9.40
CA LEU A 86 -14.93 -2.03 -8.18
C LEU A 86 -15.51 -0.64 -8.48
N ASN A 87 -14.99 0.06 -9.49
CA ASN A 87 -15.53 1.35 -9.93
C ASN A 87 -16.98 1.21 -10.42
N ALA A 88 -17.28 0.18 -11.22
CA ALA A 88 -18.65 -0.07 -11.67
C ALA A 88 -19.61 -0.39 -10.52
N LEU A 89 -19.15 -1.12 -9.51
CA LEU A 89 -19.92 -1.41 -8.30
C LEU A 89 -20.18 -0.14 -7.50
N GLN A 90 -19.16 0.71 -7.34
CA GLN A 90 -19.26 1.99 -6.65
C GLN A 90 -20.28 2.91 -7.33
N GLU A 91 -20.22 3.08 -8.65
CA GLU A 91 -21.17 3.91 -9.41
C GLU A 91 -22.62 3.44 -9.21
N ARG A 92 -22.86 2.13 -9.28
CA ARG A 92 -24.20 1.56 -9.05
C ARG A 92 -24.74 1.86 -7.65
N ILE A 93 -23.88 1.77 -6.63
CA ILE A 93 -24.23 2.08 -5.24
C ILE A 93 -24.50 3.58 -5.07
N LEU A 94 -23.73 4.45 -5.73
CA LEU A 94 -23.97 5.89 -5.71
C LEU A 94 -25.33 6.25 -6.33
N VAL A 95 -25.64 5.68 -7.49
CA VAL A 95 -26.95 5.86 -8.14
C VAL A 95 -28.09 5.37 -7.24
N LEU A 96 -27.90 4.26 -6.52
CA LEU A 96 -28.87 3.81 -5.51
C LEU A 96 -29.07 4.91 -4.45
N PHE A 97 -28.01 5.46 -3.87
CA PHE A 97 -28.13 6.51 -2.86
C PHE A 97 -28.81 7.77 -3.37
N GLU A 98 -28.51 8.20 -4.60
CA GLU A 98 -29.20 9.33 -5.25
C GLU A 98 -30.69 9.03 -5.43
N GLY A 99 -31.03 7.83 -5.93
CA GLY A 99 -32.41 7.36 -6.06
C GLY A 99 -33.15 7.31 -4.72
N LEU A 100 -32.43 6.99 -3.64
CA LEU A 100 -32.98 7.00 -2.28
C LEU A 100 -33.18 8.39 -1.71
N GLN A 101 -32.36 9.36 -2.06
CA GLN A 101 -32.54 10.73 -1.59
C GLN A 101 -33.59 11.49 -2.40
N SER A 102 -34.11 10.91 -3.48
CA SER A 102 -35.13 11.53 -4.32
C SER A 102 -36.41 11.87 -3.53
N PRO A 103 -36.84 13.14 -3.51
CA PRO A 103 -38.02 13.59 -2.75
C PRO A 103 -39.34 13.11 -3.37
N ASN A 104 -39.31 12.54 -4.58
CA ASN A 104 -40.49 12.16 -5.34
C ASN A 104 -41.06 10.78 -4.98
N ASN A 105 -40.44 10.05 -4.04
CA ASN A 105 -40.78 8.67 -3.73
C ASN A 105 -41.37 8.53 -2.31
N ARG A 106 -42.64 8.95 -2.17
CA ARG A 106 -43.38 8.98 -0.88
C ARG A 106 -43.74 7.59 -0.32
N ASN A 107 -43.67 6.53 -1.12
CA ASN A 107 -43.98 5.16 -0.68
C ASN A 107 -42.72 4.48 -0.18
N ILE A 108 -42.52 4.51 1.15
CA ILE A 108 -41.33 3.97 1.80
C ILE A 108 -41.20 2.45 1.58
N GLU A 109 -42.30 1.72 1.50
CA GLU A 109 -42.33 0.26 1.31
C GLU A 109 -41.74 -0.12 -0.06
N ASN A 110 -42.26 0.47 -1.14
CA ASN A 110 -41.73 0.26 -2.49
C ASN A 110 -40.25 0.63 -2.61
N LYS A 111 -39.79 1.62 -1.83
CA LYS A 111 -38.40 2.04 -1.79
C LYS A 111 -37.52 0.99 -1.13
N VAL A 112 -37.96 0.42 0.00
CA VAL A 112 -37.26 -0.68 0.67
C VAL A 112 -37.21 -1.92 -0.21
N ASP A 113 -38.30 -2.27 -0.87
CA ASP A 113 -38.34 -3.41 -1.81
C ASP A 113 -37.38 -3.21 -2.99
N MET A 114 -37.34 -2.00 -3.55
CA MET A 114 -36.38 -1.66 -4.61
C MET A 114 -34.92 -1.79 -4.14
N ILE A 115 -34.60 -1.33 -2.92
CA ILE A 115 -33.26 -1.49 -2.33
C ILE A 115 -32.92 -2.96 -2.14
N LEU A 116 -33.84 -3.75 -1.57
CA LEU A 116 -33.62 -5.16 -1.31
C LEU A 116 -33.33 -5.91 -2.60
N ASN A 117 -34.16 -5.70 -3.62
CA ASN A 117 -33.95 -6.30 -4.94
C ASN A 117 -32.61 -5.87 -5.57
N PHE A 118 -32.24 -4.60 -5.44
CA PHE A 118 -30.96 -4.12 -5.94
C PHE A 118 -29.78 -4.74 -5.19
N LEU A 119 -29.86 -4.84 -3.86
CA LEU A 119 -28.80 -5.43 -3.04
C LEU A 119 -28.67 -6.93 -3.30
N GLU A 120 -29.79 -7.64 -3.47
CA GLU A 120 -29.81 -9.06 -3.83
C GLU A 120 -29.17 -9.29 -5.20
N TYR A 121 -29.55 -8.50 -6.21
CA TYR A 121 -28.90 -8.53 -7.52
C TYR A 121 -27.40 -8.22 -7.44
N THR A 122 -27.04 -7.18 -6.68
CA THR A 122 -25.64 -6.79 -6.48
C THR A 122 -24.83 -7.90 -5.82
N LEU A 123 -25.41 -8.58 -4.83
CA LEU A 123 -24.79 -9.71 -4.16
C LEU A 123 -24.58 -10.89 -5.13
N ALA A 124 -25.58 -11.20 -5.96
CA ALA A 124 -25.46 -12.24 -6.98
C ALA A 124 -24.33 -11.96 -7.98
N ILE A 125 -24.16 -10.70 -8.42
CA ILE A 125 -23.05 -10.29 -9.30
C ILE A 125 -21.69 -10.45 -8.61
N ILE A 126 -21.59 -10.12 -7.32
CA ILE A 126 -20.37 -10.31 -6.53
C ILE A 126 -20.05 -11.81 -6.40
N ASP A 127 -21.06 -12.65 -6.14
CA ASP A 127 -20.87 -14.09 -6.01
C ASP A 127 -20.53 -14.77 -7.34
N GLU A 128 -21.09 -14.30 -8.45
CA GLU A 128 -20.69 -14.72 -9.80
C GLU A 128 -19.21 -14.40 -10.04
N LYS A 129 -18.78 -13.15 -9.74
CA LYS A 129 -17.38 -12.73 -9.87
C LYS A 129 -16.43 -13.56 -8.99
N LYS A 130 -16.87 -13.94 -7.78
CA LYS A 130 -16.09 -14.80 -6.87
C LYS A 130 -16.00 -16.25 -7.36
N SER A 131 -17.05 -16.74 -8.03
CA SER A 131 -17.14 -18.12 -8.55
C SER A 131 -16.40 -18.32 -9.87
N GLN A 132 -16.03 -17.25 -10.58
CA GLN A 132 -15.21 -17.30 -11.80
C GLN A 132 -13.71 -17.59 -11.54
N ARG A 133 -13.33 -17.99 -10.31
CA ARG A 133 -11.99 -18.47 -9.96
C ARG A 133 -11.88 -19.98 -10.12
#